data_AF-A0AA96W2P6-F1
#
_entry.id   AF-A0AA96W2P6-F1
#
_cell.length_a   1.000
_cell.length_b   1.000
_cell.length_c   1.000
_cell.angle_alpha   90.00
_cell.angle_beta   90.00
_cell.angle_gamma   90.00
#
_symmetry.space_group_name_H-M   'P 1'
#
loop_
_entity.id
_entity.type
_entity.pdbx_description
1 polymer ?
#
loop_
_entity_poly.entity_id
_entity_poly.type
_entity_poly.pdbx_seq_one_letter_code
_entity_poly.pdbx_strand_id
1 'polypeptide(L)'
;MDFLDSDREHRQEMLAEVHRERDRLLPLRAEATETTIELMRTSTGQVSEPDLVPYLNLMYLLTVKRAYGDDQLLAFALSLANWAVVAVDEVAKYTGRTAEQVIDQYETEIIAARESTPPEEPGPDTDTT
;
A
#
# COMPACT_ATOMS: atom_id res chain seq x y z
N MET A 1 -20.70 -29.29 -18.85
CA MET A 1 -20.66 -28.09 -18.00
C MET A 1 -19.33 -27.43 -18.34
N ASP A 2 -19.38 -26.32 -19.07
CA ASP A 2 -18.24 -25.78 -19.82
C ASP A 2 -17.32 -24.97 -18.90
N PHE A 3 -16.01 -25.03 -19.15
CA PHE A 3 -14.97 -24.28 -18.40
C PHE A 3 -15.24 -22.76 -18.39
N LEU A 4 -15.92 -22.26 -19.42
CA LEU A 4 -16.31 -20.85 -19.56
C LEU A 4 -17.47 -20.44 -18.65
N ASP A 5 -18.39 -21.35 -18.31
CA ASP A 5 -19.46 -21.09 -17.35
C ASP A 5 -18.90 -21.02 -15.93
N SER A 6 -17.93 -21.89 -15.60
CA SER A 6 -17.24 -21.86 -14.29
C SER A 6 -16.46 -20.55 -14.06
N ASP A 7 -15.81 -20.00 -15.09
CA ASP A 7 -15.08 -18.73 -14.99
C ASP A 7 -16.03 -17.54 -14.81
N ARG A 8 -17.20 -17.59 -15.45
CA ARG A 8 -18.23 -16.56 -15.31
C ARG A 8 -18.89 -16.57 -13.94
N GLU A 9 -19.25 -17.74 -13.41
CA GLU A 9 -19.83 -17.89 -12.08
C GLU A 9 -18.85 -17.40 -11.00
N HIS A 10 -17.58 -17.82 -11.08
CA HIS A 10 -16.55 -17.38 -10.14
C HIS A 10 -16.35 -15.84 -10.16
N ARG A 11 -16.35 -15.23 -11.35
CA ARG A 11 -16.28 -13.76 -11.49
C ARG A 11 -17.48 -13.08 -10.84
N GLN A 12 -18.68 -13.64 -10.95
CA GLN A 12 -19.89 -13.08 -10.34
C GLN A 12 -19.86 -13.17 -8.82
N GLU A 13 -19.37 -14.28 -8.27
CA GLU A 13 -19.18 -14.46 -6.83
C GLU A 13 -18.20 -13.44 -6.25
N MET A 14 -17.04 -13.26 -6.92
CA MET A 14 -16.04 -12.27 -6.55
C MET A 14 -16.61 -10.84 -6.56
N LEU A 15 -17.39 -10.47 -7.59
CA LEU A 15 -18.03 -9.16 -7.65
C LEU A 15 -19.05 -8.97 -6.52
N ALA A 16 -19.83 -10.00 -6.21
CA ALA A 16 -20.79 -9.95 -5.12
C ALA A 16 -20.10 -9.79 -3.76
N GLU A 17 -18.96 -10.45 -3.55
CA GLU A 17 -18.12 -10.28 -2.37
C GLU A 17 -17.58 -8.85 -2.27
N VAL A 18 -16.99 -8.31 -3.35
CA VAL A 18 -16.50 -6.92 -3.38
C VAL A 18 -17.60 -5.92 -3.06
N HIS A 19 -18.82 -6.11 -3.57
CA HIS A 19 -19.93 -5.22 -3.24
C HIS A 19 -20.34 -5.30 -1.76
N ARG A 20 -20.37 -6.51 -1.19
CA ARG A 20 -20.66 -6.70 0.24
C ARG A 20 -19.61 -6.02 1.11
N GLU A 21 -18.33 -6.20 0.78
CA GLU A 21 -17.21 -5.58 1.49
C GLU A 21 -17.22 -4.06 1.35
N ARG A 22 -17.48 -3.53 0.15
CA ARG A 22 -17.65 -2.10 -0.08
C ARG A 22 -18.73 -1.52 0.84
N ASP A 23 -19.91 -2.14 0.85
CA ASP A 23 -21.05 -1.61 1.62
C ASP A 23 -20.78 -1.68 3.13
N ARG A 24 -20.07 -2.72 3.58
CA ARG A 24 -19.62 -2.92 4.97
C ARG A 24 -18.61 -1.86 5.41
N LEU A 25 -17.67 -1.48 4.54
CA LEU A 25 -16.59 -0.55 4.85
C LEU A 25 -16.94 0.92 4.56
N LEU A 26 -17.97 1.17 3.74
CA LEU A 26 -18.39 2.52 3.36
C LEU A 26 -18.59 3.49 4.55
N PRO A 27 -19.19 3.07 5.69
CA PRO A 27 -19.34 3.95 6.85
C PRO A 27 -18.02 4.42 7.47
N LEU A 28 -16.93 3.66 7.28
CA LEU A 28 -15.61 3.92 7.89
C LEU A 28 -14.73 4.84 7.03
N ARG A 29 -15.19 5.17 5.81
CA ARG A 29 -14.38 5.86 4.79
C ARG A 29 -13.85 7.22 5.25
N ALA A 30 -14.66 8.00 5.96
CA ALA A 30 -14.28 9.35 6.38
C ALA A 30 -13.09 9.32 7.35
N GLU A 31 -13.21 8.53 8.42
CA GLU A 31 -12.16 8.35 9.42
C GLU A 31 -10.89 7.70 8.82
N ALA A 32 -11.07 6.71 7.95
CA ALA A 32 -9.96 6.12 7.19
C ALA A 32 -9.22 7.17 6.35
N THR A 33 -9.96 8.08 5.69
CA THR A 33 -9.37 9.16 4.89
C THR A 33 -8.59 10.15 5.76
N GLU A 34 -9.15 10.55 6.90
CA GLU A 34 -8.47 11.45 7.85
C GLU A 34 -7.16 10.84 8.37
N THR A 35 -7.19 9.56 8.73
CA THR A 35 -6.01 8.80 9.16
C THR A 35 -4.97 8.71 8.06
N THR A 36 -5.39 8.48 6.80
CA THR A 36 -4.50 8.47 5.64
C THR A 36 -3.83 9.83 5.43
N ILE A 37 -4.58 10.93 5.54
CA ILE A 37 -4.02 12.28 5.42
C ILE A 37 -3.01 12.56 6.53
N GLU A 38 -3.29 12.13 7.76
CA GLU A 38 -2.36 12.28 8.87
C GLU A 38 -1.05 11.51 8.63
N LEU A 39 -1.15 10.23 8.23
CA LEU A 39 0.02 9.43 7.86
C LEU A 39 0.82 10.13 6.75
N MET A 40 0.17 10.55 5.66
CA MET A 40 0.85 11.20 4.55
C MET A 40 1.55 12.47 4.98
N ARG A 41 0.91 13.31 5.82
CA ARG A 41 1.53 14.53 6.35
C ARG A 41 2.78 14.23 7.18
N THR A 42 2.72 13.20 8.02
CA THR A 42 3.85 12.77 8.84
C THR A 42 4.98 12.21 7.97
N SER A 43 4.68 11.24 7.10
CA SER A 43 5.69 10.57 6.27
C SER A 43 6.34 11.50 5.25
N THR A 44 5.57 12.40 4.61
CA THR A 44 6.13 13.39 3.67
C THR A 44 6.97 14.47 4.36
N GLY A 45 6.73 14.72 5.66
CA GLY A 45 7.60 15.57 6.47
C GLY A 45 8.95 14.95 6.82
N GLN A 46 9.13 13.64 6.58
CA GLN A 46 10.33 12.87 6.91
C GLN A 46 11.08 12.38 5.66
N VAL A 47 10.85 13.00 4.49
CA VAL A 47 11.46 12.58 3.20
C VAL A 47 13.00 12.66 3.22
N SER A 48 13.59 13.48 4.10
CA SER A 48 15.03 13.51 4.33
C SER A 48 15.59 12.27 5.02
N GLU A 49 14.73 11.43 5.58
CA GLU A 49 15.05 10.18 6.29
C GLU A 49 14.22 9.02 5.72
N PRO A 50 14.47 8.61 4.46
CA PRO A 50 13.62 7.68 3.73
C PRO A 50 13.49 6.31 4.41
N ASP A 51 14.52 5.87 5.14
CA ASP A 51 14.52 4.60 5.88
C ASP A 51 13.53 4.59 7.06
N LEU A 52 13.09 5.75 7.55
CA LEU A 52 12.10 5.85 8.61
C LEU A 52 10.66 5.67 8.11
N VAL A 53 10.39 5.97 6.83
CA VAL A 53 9.04 5.95 6.26
C VAL A 53 8.36 4.57 6.41
N PRO A 54 9.01 3.43 6.13
CA PRO A 54 8.42 2.11 6.37
C PRO A 54 8.00 1.87 7.83
N TYR A 55 8.81 2.31 8.80
CA TYR A 55 8.51 2.13 10.23
C TYR A 55 7.36 3.02 10.68
N LEU A 56 7.27 4.25 10.17
CA LEU A 56 6.13 5.14 10.41
C LEU A 56 4.84 4.53 9.84
N ASN A 57 4.88 4.04 8.61
CA ASN A 57 3.73 3.37 8.00
C ASN A 57 3.29 2.15 8.83
N LEU A 58 4.25 1.33 9.29
CA LEU A 58 3.96 0.17 10.16
C LEU A 58 3.35 0.59 11.50
N MET A 59 3.85 1.65 12.12
CA MET A 59 3.30 2.19 13.36
C MET A 59 1.84 2.60 13.20
N TYR A 60 1.48 3.29 12.10
CA TYR A 60 0.08 3.64 11.82
C TYR A 60 -0.79 2.39 11.60
N LEU A 61 -0.33 1.41 10.82
CA LEU A 61 -1.08 0.16 10.60
C LEU A 61 -1.33 -0.60 11.92
N LEU A 62 -0.31 -0.73 12.76
CA LEU A 62 -0.44 -1.37 14.07
C LEU A 62 -1.35 -0.59 15.01
N THR A 63 -1.31 0.74 14.96
CA THR A 63 -2.17 1.60 15.78
C THR A 63 -3.62 1.44 15.38
N VAL A 64 -3.94 1.52 14.08
CA VAL A 64 -5.30 1.34 13.57
C VAL A 64 -5.82 -0.05 13.93
N LYS A 65 -5.02 -1.10 13.70
CA LYS A 65 -5.40 -2.47 14.04
C LYS A 65 -5.72 -2.63 15.54
N ARG A 66 -4.88 -2.09 16.42
CA ARG A 66 -5.04 -2.24 17.88
C ARG A 66 -6.17 -1.41 18.44
N ALA A 67 -6.41 -0.21 17.92
CA ALA A 67 -7.41 0.72 18.44
C ALA A 67 -8.81 0.43 17.88
N TYR A 68 -8.91 0.02 16.61
CA TYR A 68 -10.17 0.02 15.86
C TYR A 68 -10.50 -1.32 15.17
N GLY A 69 -9.56 -2.27 15.14
CA GLY A 69 -9.78 -3.61 14.59
C GLY A 69 -9.56 -3.73 13.08
N ASP A 70 -9.82 -4.93 12.55
CA ASP A 70 -9.45 -5.32 11.18
C ASP A 70 -10.29 -4.60 10.11
N ASP A 71 -11.55 -4.26 10.40
CA ASP A 71 -12.42 -3.52 9.47
C ASP A 71 -11.88 -2.11 9.21
N GLN A 72 -11.47 -1.42 10.27
CA GLN A 72 -10.87 -0.10 10.16
C GLN A 72 -9.51 -0.17 9.48
N LEU A 73 -8.73 -1.23 9.75
CA LEU A 73 -7.47 -1.47 9.06
C LEU A 73 -7.68 -1.66 7.55
N LEU A 74 -8.72 -2.42 7.16
CA LEU A 74 -9.05 -2.63 5.76
C LEU A 74 -9.54 -1.35 5.09
N ALA A 75 -10.42 -0.58 5.77
CA ALA A 75 -10.86 0.73 5.28
C ALA A 75 -9.69 1.71 5.12
N PHE A 76 -8.75 1.71 6.07
CA PHE A 76 -7.52 2.51 6.01
C PHE A 76 -6.61 2.09 4.86
N ALA A 77 -6.39 0.79 4.65
CA ALA A 77 -5.61 0.27 3.53
C ALA A 77 -6.24 0.62 2.18
N LEU A 78 -7.57 0.52 2.05
CA LEU A 78 -8.31 0.93 0.85
C LEU A 78 -8.18 2.44 0.60
N SER A 79 -8.28 3.26 1.65
CA SER A 79 -8.05 4.70 1.55
C SER A 79 -6.64 5.02 1.06
N LEU A 80 -5.61 4.39 1.65
CA LEU A 80 -4.22 4.55 1.22
C LEU A 80 -4.01 4.18 -0.25
N ALA A 81 -4.58 3.06 -0.71
CA ALA A 81 -4.49 2.65 -2.11
C ALA A 81 -5.12 3.68 -3.05
N ASN A 82 -6.30 4.23 -2.68
CA ASN A 82 -6.95 5.27 -3.47
C ASN A 82 -6.09 6.53 -3.59
N TRP A 83 -5.47 6.97 -2.48
CA TRP A 83 -4.59 8.14 -2.48
C TRP A 83 -3.31 7.90 -3.29
N ALA A 84 -2.73 6.69 -3.24
CA ALA A 84 -1.57 6.34 -4.07
C ALA A 84 -1.90 6.44 -5.57
N VAL A 85 -3.07 5.95 -6.00
CA VAL A 85 -3.53 6.07 -7.40
C VAL A 85 -3.66 7.54 -7.81
N VAL A 86 -4.27 8.38 -6.95
CA VAL A 86 -4.39 9.82 -7.21
C VAL A 86 -3.02 10.48 -7.33
N ALA A 87 -2.09 10.18 -6.42
CA ALA A 87 -0.74 10.75 -6.46
C ALA A 87 0.03 10.35 -7.73
N VAL A 88 -0.08 9.09 -8.17
CA VAL A 88 0.55 8.63 -9.43
C VAL A 88 -0.07 9.34 -10.64
N ASP A 89 -1.39 9.47 -10.69
CA ASP A 89 -2.08 10.19 -11.76
C ASP A 89 -1.69 11.69 -11.80
N GLU A 90 -1.53 12.32 -10.65
CA GLU A 90 -1.03 13.70 -10.55
C GLU A 90 0.40 13.85 -11.06
N VAL A 91 1.31 12.93 -10.69
CA VAL A 91 2.69 12.91 -11.20
C VAL A 91 2.70 12.71 -12.73
N ALA A 92 1.89 11.79 -13.23
CA ALA A 92 1.75 11.52 -14.66
C ALA A 92 1.33 12.79 -15.42
N LYS A 93 0.27 13.47 -14.94
CA LYS A 93 -0.20 14.75 -15.49
C LYS A 93 0.87 15.83 -15.47
N TYR A 94 1.54 16.01 -14.33
CA TYR A 94 2.55 17.07 -14.16
C TYR A 94 3.80 16.83 -15.03
N THR A 95 4.13 15.58 -15.30
CA THR A 95 5.31 15.19 -16.10
C THR A 95 5.02 14.92 -17.57
N GLY A 96 3.76 15.01 -18.01
CA GLY A 96 3.34 14.71 -19.38
C GLY A 96 3.50 13.23 -19.75
N ARG A 97 3.44 12.34 -18.75
CA ARG A 97 3.59 10.88 -18.90
C ARG A 97 2.26 10.16 -18.66
N THR A 98 2.20 8.89 -19.01
CA THR A 98 1.11 8.01 -18.58
C THR A 98 1.36 7.53 -17.15
N ALA A 99 0.30 7.11 -16.43
CA ALA A 99 0.44 6.49 -15.12
C ALA A 99 1.31 5.21 -15.19
N GLU A 100 1.18 4.43 -16.25
CA GLU A 100 2.01 3.24 -16.53
C GLU A 100 3.50 3.59 -16.60
N GLN A 101 3.88 4.63 -17.35
CA GLN A 101 5.27 5.09 -17.43
C GLN A 101 5.85 5.55 -16.09
N VAL A 102 5.01 6.11 -15.20
CA VAL A 102 5.43 6.48 -13.85
C VAL A 102 5.66 5.23 -13.00
N ILE A 103 4.77 4.24 -13.09
CA ILE A 103 4.89 2.96 -12.36
C ILE A 103 6.12 2.19 -12.85
N ASP A 104 6.33 2.07 -14.16
CA ASP A 104 7.49 1.39 -14.75
C ASP A 104 8.82 1.98 -14.27
N GLN A 105 8.86 3.30 -14.08
CA GLN A 105 10.02 3.97 -13.50
C GLN A 105 10.25 3.51 -12.06
N TYR A 106 9.21 3.52 -11.21
CA TYR A 106 9.33 3.08 -9.82
C TYR A 106 9.76 1.61 -9.72
N GLU A 107 9.25 0.73 -10.59
CA GLU A 107 9.67 -0.67 -10.65
C GLU A 107 11.16 -0.79 -11.01
N THR A 108 11.62 -0.02 -12.00
CA THR A 108 13.03 0.01 -12.41
C THR A 108 13.94 0.48 -11.27
N GLU A 109 13.55 1.53 -10.55
CA GLU A 109 14.29 2.07 -9.40
C GLU A 109 14.40 1.05 -8.26
N ILE A 110 13.33 0.30 -7.97
CA ILE A 110 13.33 -0.76 -6.94
C ILE A 110 14.28 -1.91 -7.32
N ILE A 111 14.26 -2.34 -8.58
CA ILE A 111 15.17 -3.39 -9.07
C ILE A 111 16.63 -2.93 -8.94
N ALA A 112 16.93 -1.72 -9.39
CA ALA A 112 18.27 -1.16 -9.31
C ALA A 112 18.77 -1.03 -7.85
N ALA A 113 17.91 -0.62 -6.92
CA ALA A 113 18.25 -0.52 -5.50
C ALA A 113 18.59 -1.90 -4.89
N ARG A 114 17.84 -2.95 -5.26
CA ARG A 114 18.11 -4.33 -4.81
C ARG A 114 19.45 -4.85 -5.33
N GLU A 115 19.77 -4.59 -6.58
CA GLU A 115 21.03 -5.00 -7.20
C GLU A 115 22.25 -4.26 -6.63
N SER A 116 22.03 -3.07 -6.06
CA SER A 116 23.08 -2.21 -5.49
C SER A 116 23.36 -2.48 -4.01
N THR A 117 22.55 -3.31 -3.34
CA THR A 117 22.72 -3.63 -1.91
C THR A 117 23.77 -4.73 -1.76
N PRO A 118 24.94 -4.46 -1.12
CA PRO A 118 25.93 -5.51 -0.85
C PRO A 118 25.30 -6.58 0.06
N PRO A 119 25.70 -7.87 -0.05
CA PRO A 119 25.29 -8.87 0.92
C PRO A 119 25.69 -8.40 2.32
N GLU A 120 24.76 -8.48 3.28
CA GLU A 120 25.08 -8.30 4.70
C GLU A 120 26.28 -9.21 5.01
N GLU A 121 27.43 -8.61 5.35
CA GLU A 121 28.53 -9.39 5.89
C GLU A 121 27.98 -10.10 7.14
N PRO A 122 28.18 -11.42 7.28
CA PRO A 122 27.75 -12.13 8.47
C PRO A 122 28.42 -11.42 9.66
N GLY A 123 27.59 -10.85 10.53
CA GLY A 123 28.07 -10.23 11.76
C GLY A 123 29.00 -11.20 12.48
N PRO A 124 30.04 -10.71 13.17
CA PRO A 124 31.03 -11.57 13.79
C PRO A 124 30.30 -12.57 14.69
N ASP A 125 30.45 -13.87 14.38
CA ASP A 125 30.07 -14.95 15.29
C ASP A 125 30.71 -14.62 16.63
N THR A 126 29.90 -14.16 17.59
CA THR A 126 30.30 -14.12 18.98
C THR A 126 30.25 -15.54 19.50
N ASP A 127 31.14 -16.37 18.98
CA ASP A 127 31.55 -17.60 19.60
C ASP A 127 32.50 -17.19 20.72
N THR A 128 31.97 -17.07 21.93
CA THR A 128 32.79 -16.90 23.13
C THR A 128 32.19 -17.74 24.25
N THR A 129 32.68 -18.99 24.26
CA THR A 129 33.06 -19.81 25.42
C THR A 129 32.11 -19.89 26.62
#